data_AF-A0AAF0XIQ3-F1
#
_entry.id   AF-A0AAF0XIQ3-F1
#
_cell.length_a   1.000
_cell.length_b   1.000
_cell.length_c   1.000
_cell.angle_alpha   90.00
_cell.angle_beta   90.00
_cell.angle_gamma   90.00
#
_symmetry.space_group_name_H-M   'P 1'
#
loop_
_entity.id
_entity.type
_entity.pdbx_description
1 polymer ?
#
loop_
_entity_poly.entity_id
_entity_poly.type
_entity_poly.pdbx_seq_one_letter_code
_entity_poly.pdbx_strand_id
1 'polypeptide(L)'
;MVRGILWPSVTTSYYDTLQDASNWWNHVNYSDAWQNRIYHLLAALYAFVAAIALVQLVRIQLRVPEYGWTTQKVFHFLNFLVNGVRAVVFVFRRDVQNFQPEIVRHMVLDVPSLAFFTTYALLVLFWAEIYYQARAVSTDGLRPSFLTINGVVYAIQIVLWLVIWWNPIPALVILSKMFFAGVSLFAALGFLLYGGRLFLMLQRFPVESKGRRKKLQEVGYVTTICFTCFLIRCIMMCFNAFDKAADLDVLYHPVLNFIYYLLVEILPSILVLFILRKLPPKRGITQYHPIR
;
A
#
# COMPACT_ATOMS: atom_id res chain seq x y z
N MET A 1 -29.90 52.90 -34.82
CA MET A 1 -29.30 52.59 -33.51
C MET A 1 -29.20 51.07 -33.38
N VAL A 2 -28.17 50.47 -33.97
CA VAL A 2 -27.95 49.01 -33.90
C VAL A 2 -27.21 48.74 -32.60
N ARG A 3 -27.88 48.14 -31.61
CA ARG A 3 -27.23 47.58 -30.43
C ARG A 3 -26.40 46.39 -30.90
N GLY A 4 -25.08 46.57 -30.97
CA GLY A 4 -24.15 45.46 -31.17
C GLY A 4 -24.28 44.50 -29.99
N ILE A 5 -24.77 43.29 -30.27
CA ILE A 5 -24.72 42.18 -29.32
C ILE A 5 -23.25 41.78 -29.23
N LEU A 6 -22.58 42.21 -28.15
CA LEU A 6 -21.27 41.70 -27.77
C LEU A 6 -21.45 40.23 -27.37
N TRP A 7 -21.19 39.32 -28.32
CA TRP A 7 -20.98 37.92 -28.00
C TRP A 7 -19.72 37.85 -27.13
N PRO A 8 -19.75 37.19 -25.95
CA PRO A 8 -18.52 36.91 -25.23
C PRO A 8 -17.60 36.16 -26.18
N SER A 9 -16.40 36.67 -26.43
CA SER A 9 -15.44 35.92 -27.23
C SER A 9 -15.18 34.59 -26.54
N VAL A 10 -15.02 33.52 -27.32
CA VAL A 10 -14.71 32.16 -26.81
C VAL A 10 -13.56 32.19 -25.80
N THR A 11 -12.63 33.14 -25.95
CA THR A 11 -11.54 33.41 -25.00
C THR A 11 -12.03 33.83 -23.62
N THR A 12 -13.01 34.74 -23.50
CA THR A 12 -13.57 35.18 -22.22
C THR A 12 -14.23 34.01 -21.47
N SER A 13 -15.03 33.19 -22.17
CA SER A 13 -15.65 32.00 -21.58
C SER A 13 -14.62 30.96 -21.09
N TYR A 14 -13.51 30.79 -21.81
CA TYR A 14 -12.42 29.91 -21.40
C TYR A 14 -11.70 30.43 -20.13
N TYR A 15 -11.38 31.73 -20.07
CA TYR A 15 -10.76 32.34 -18.90
C TYR A 15 -11.66 32.27 -17.66
N ASP A 16 -12.96 32.53 -17.81
CA ASP A 16 -13.94 32.42 -16.72
C ASP A 16 -13.99 30.98 -16.17
N THR A 17 -14.03 29.98 -17.07
CA THR A 17 -14.04 28.56 -16.68
C THR A 17 -12.75 28.16 -15.93
N LEU A 18 -11.59 28.66 -16.38
CA LEU A 18 -10.32 28.41 -15.69
C LEU A 18 -10.27 29.08 -14.31
N GLN A 19 -10.80 30.29 -14.20
CA GLN A 19 -10.84 31.03 -12.94
C GLN A 19 -11.77 30.34 -11.94
N ASP A 20 -12.93 29.86 -12.38
CA ASP A 20 -13.85 29.07 -11.56
C ASP A 20 -13.22 27.77 -11.07
N ALA A 21 -12.51 27.05 -11.95
CA ALA A 21 -11.78 25.83 -11.59
C ALA A 21 -10.67 26.11 -10.56
N SER A 22 -9.92 27.20 -10.73
CA SER A 22 -8.87 27.64 -9.80
C SER A 22 -9.45 28.03 -8.44
N ASN A 23 -10.56 28.79 -8.44
CA ASN A 23 -11.26 29.20 -7.22
C ASN A 23 -11.79 28.00 -6.45
N TRP A 24 -12.39 27.04 -7.15
CA TRP A 24 -12.84 25.79 -6.55
C TRP A 24 -11.68 24.98 -5.95
N TRP A 25 -10.57 24.84 -6.69
CA TRP A 25 -9.38 24.12 -6.21
C TRP A 25 -8.81 24.73 -4.94
N ASN A 26 -8.68 26.06 -4.91
CA ASN A 26 -8.26 26.80 -3.72
C ASN A 26 -9.24 26.60 -2.57
N HIS A 27 -10.55 26.65 -2.83
CA HIS A 27 -11.55 26.42 -1.80
C HIS A 27 -11.43 25.02 -1.18
N VAL A 28 -11.23 23.98 -1.98
CA VAL A 28 -11.05 22.60 -1.47
C VAL A 28 -9.76 22.46 -0.67
N ASN A 29 -8.66 23.07 -1.12
CA ASN A 29 -7.35 22.95 -0.48
C ASN A 29 -7.24 23.70 0.84
N TYR A 30 -7.90 24.85 0.97
CA TYR A 30 -7.80 25.70 2.17
C TYR A 30 -9.02 25.59 3.11
N SER A 31 -10.11 24.94 2.69
CA SER A 31 -11.28 24.73 3.55
C SER A 31 -11.07 23.59 4.54
N ASP A 32 -11.13 23.92 5.82
CA ASP A 32 -11.07 22.95 6.91
C ASP A 32 -12.14 21.87 6.82
N ALA A 33 -13.34 22.23 6.37
CA ALA A 33 -14.44 21.29 6.19
C ALA A 33 -14.12 20.25 5.11
N TRP A 34 -13.55 20.67 3.97
CA TRP A 34 -13.17 19.76 2.89
C TRP A 34 -11.99 18.86 3.28
N GLN A 35 -10.95 19.44 3.88
CA GLN A 35 -9.81 18.67 4.39
C GLN A 35 -10.28 17.58 5.36
N ASN A 36 -11.06 17.95 6.39
CA ASN A 36 -11.54 17.01 7.41
C ASN A 36 -12.41 15.90 6.79
N ARG A 37 -13.32 16.25 5.87
CA ARG A 37 -14.17 15.26 5.17
C ARG A 37 -13.34 14.26 4.39
N ILE A 38 -12.32 14.71 3.66
CA ILE A 38 -11.46 13.84 2.85
C ILE A 38 -10.63 12.90 3.74
N TYR A 39 -10.01 13.40 4.81
CA TYR A 39 -9.24 12.54 5.71
C TYR A 39 -10.12 11.58 6.50
N HIS A 40 -11.32 11.98 6.93
CA HIS A 40 -12.28 11.06 7.54
C HIS A 40 -12.78 10.00 6.55
N LEU A 41 -12.96 10.35 5.28
CA LEU A 41 -13.29 9.37 4.24
C LEU A 41 -12.16 8.36 4.05
N LEU A 42 -10.90 8.82 3.97
CA LEU A 42 -9.74 7.94 3.95
C LEU A 42 -9.72 7.04 5.18
N ALA A 43 -9.91 7.60 6.38
CA ALA A 43 -9.96 6.84 7.62
C ALA A 43 -11.04 5.74 7.58
N ALA A 44 -12.24 6.06 7.11
CA ALA A 44 -13.32 5.09 6.96
C ALA A 44 -12.98 3.97 5.98
N LEU A 45 -12.35 4.30 4.84
CA LEU A 45 -11.91 3.30 3.85
C LEU A 45 -10.83 2.37 4.44
N TYR A 46 -9.83 2.92 5.13
CA TYR A 46 -8.81 2.12 5.80
C TYR A 46 -9.38 1.26 6.92
N ALA A 47 -10.30 1.80 7.73
CA ALA A 47 -10.98 1.04 8.78
C ALA A 47 -11.80 -0.12 8.19
N PHE A 48 -12.45 0.10 7.04
CA PHE A 48 -13.17 -0.96 6.34
C PHE A 48 -12.23 -2.07 5.85
N VAL A 49 -11.08 -1.72 5.25
CA VAL A 49 -10.06 -2.70 4.85
C VAL A 49 -9.50 -3.45 6.06
N ALA A 50 -9.20 -2.76 7.16
CA ALA A 50 -8.73 -3.36 8.40
C ALA A 50 -9.75 -4.35 8.98
N ALA A 51 -11.04 -4.00 8.98
CA ALA A 51 -12.11 -4.88 9.43
C ALA A 51 -12.21 -6.15 8.55
N ILE A 52 -12.11 -6.03 7.23
CA ILE A 52 -12.07 -7.19 6.32
C ILE A 52 -10.88 -8.10 6.66
N ALA A 53 -9.69 -7.53 6.82
CA ALA A 53 -8.49 -8.28 7.14
C ALA A 53 -8.62 -9.03 8.47
N LEU A 54 -9.18 -8.38 9.49
CA LEU A 54 -9.44 -9.00 10.81
C LEU A 54 -10.46 -10.13 10.72
N VAL A 55 -11.59 -9.92 10.03
CA VAL A 55 -12.61 -10.96 9.83
C VAL A 55 -12.01 -12.16 9.10
N GLN A 56 -11.19 -11.93 8.06
CA GLN A 56 -10.52 -13.00 7.34
C GLN A 56 -9.51 -13.75 8.24
N LEU A 57 -8.73 -13.04 9.05
CA LEU A 57 -7.81 -13.65 10.02
C LEU A 57 -8.54 -14.54 11.02
N VAL A 58 -9.61 -14.03 11.64
CA VAL A 58 -10.43 -14.79 12.60
C VAL A 58 -11.03 -16.03 11.94
N ARG A 59 -11.58 -15.89 10.73
CA ARG A 59 -12.13 -17.03 9.98
C ARG A 59 -11.08 -18.10 9.68
N ILE A 60 -9.85 -17.70 9.33
CA ILE A 60 -8.76 -18.66 9.09
C ILE A 60 -8.34 -19.32 10.41
N GLN A 61 -8.20 -18.57 11.50
CA GLN A 61 -7.82 -19.11 12.81
C GLN A 61 -8.85 -20.12 13.35
N LEU A 62 -10.14 -19.83 13.20
CA LEU A 62 -11.22 -20.74 13.61
C LEU A 62 -11.34 -21.96 12.68
N ARG A 63 -10.97 -21.84 11.39
CA ARG A 63 -11.05 -22.92 10.41
C ARG A 63 -9.96 -23.97 10.61
N VAL A 64 -8.76 -23.52 10.97
CA VAL A 64 -7.53 -24.32 11.10
C VAL A 64 -6.69 -23.86 12.31
N PRO A 65 -7.18 -24.06 13.54
CA PRO A 65 -6.45 -23.67 14.76
C PRO A 65 -5.13 -24.44 14.93
N GLU A 66 -5.05 -25.68 14.43
CA GLU A 66 -3.90 -26.58 14.56
C GLU A 66 -2.66 -26.14 13.76
N TYR A 67 -2.83 -25.34 12.71
CA TYR A 67 -1.74 -24.95 11.80
C TYR A 67 -0.90 -23.76 12.29
N GLY A 68 -0.97 -23.40 13.59
CA GLY A 68 -0.18 -22.31 14.18
C GLY A 68 -0.28 -21.00 13.39
N TRP A 69 0.76 -20.17 13.43
CA TRP A 69 0.85 -18.91 12.66
C TRP A 69 1.48 -19.14 11.29
N THR A 70 0.64 -19.24 10.25
CA THR A 70 1.08 -19.37 8.85
C THR A 70 1.38 -18.01 8.23
N THR A 71 2.17 -17.98 7.14
CA THR A 71 2.46 -16.76 6.35
C THR A 71 1.16 -16.03 5.96
N GLN A 72 0.09 -16.77 5.61
CA GLN A 72 -1.22 -16.19 5.31
C GLN A 72 -1.84 -15.50 6.53
N LYS A 73 -1.82 -16.11 7.72
CA LYS A 73 -2.34 -15.48 8.96
C LYS A 73 -1.54 -14.22 9.30
N VAL A 74 -0.21 -14.29 9.20
CA VAL A 74 0.67 -13.12 9.42
C VAL A 74 0.35 -12.00 8.42
N PHE A 75 0.14 -12.31 7.15
CA PHE A 75 -0.21 -11.31 6.14
C PHE A 75 -1.54 -10.59 6.44
N HIS A 76 -2.59 -11.31 6.87
CA HIS A 76 -3.86 -10.69 7.25
C HIS A 76 -3.74 -9.87 8.53
N PHE A 77 -2.96 -10.36 9.50
CA PHE A 77 -2.68 -9.61 10.72
C PHE A 77 -1.92 -8.31 10.44
N LEU A 78 -0.88 -8.35 9.61
CA LEU A 78 -0.14 -7.15 9.20
C LEU A 78 -1.04 -6.18 8.43
N ASN A 79 -1.93 -6.68 7.55
CA ASN A 79 -2.92 -5.84 6.89
C ASN A 79 -3.89 -5.17 7.88
N PHE A 80 -4.39 -5.91 8.86
CA PHE A 80 -5.23 -5.34 9.92
C PHE A 80 -4.48 -4.23 10.67
N LEU A 81 -3.23 -4.48 11.07
CA LEU A 81 -2.42 -3.48 11.78
C LEU A 81 -2.13 -2.25 10.92
N VAL A 82 -1.60 -2.41 9.71
CA VAL A 82 -1.21 -1.26 8.88
C VAL A 82 -2.41 -0.41 8.51
N ASN A 83 -3.52 -1.02 8.08
CA ASN A 83 -4.72 -0.29 7.71
C ASN A 83 -5.39 0.31 8.96
N GLY A 84 -5.37 -0.38 10.10
CA GLY A 84 -5.90 0.14 11.37
C GLY A 84 -5.12 1.36 11.87
N VAL A 85 -3.79 1.28 11.91
CA VAL A 85 -2.93 2.42 12.30
C VAL A 85 -3.12 3.58 11.31
N ARG A 86 -3.16 3.31 10.00
CA ARG A 86 -3.41 4.36 8.99
C ARG A 86 -4.77 5.00 9.16
N ALA A 87 -5.82 4.24 9.49
CA ALA A 87 -7.14 4.78 9.80
C ALA A 87 -7.08 5.74 11.00
N VAL A 88 -6.43 5.32 12.10
CA VAL A 88 -6.27 6.17 13.29
C VAL A 88 -5.50 7.46 12.96
N VAL A 89 -4.39 7.36 12.22
CA VAL A 89 -3.63 8.53 11.76
C VAL A 89 -4.49 9.49 10.94
N PHE A 90 -5.40 8.97 10.10
CA PHE A 90 -6.29 9.83 9.32
C PHE A 90 -7.47 10.41 10.11
N VAL A 91 -7.99 9.70 11.11
CA VAL A 91 -8.98 10.26 12.05
C VAL A 91 -8.38 11.48 12.77
N PHE A 92 -7.16 11.33 13.28
CA PHE A 92 -6.47 12.38 14.03
C PHE A 92 -5.54 13.22 13.15
N ARG A 93 -5.74 13.26 11.82
CA ARG A 93 -4.77 13.86 10.88
C ARG A 93 -4.46 15.32 11.23
N ARG A 94 -5.47 16.08 11.67
CA ARG A 94 -5.30 17.49 12.04
C ARG A 94 -4.52 17.66 13.34
N ASP A 95 -4.76 16.81 14.33
CA ASP A 95 -4.02 16.81 15.59
C ASP A 95 -2.57 16.38 15.37
N VAL A 96 -2.34 15.36 14.52
CA VAL A 96 -1.00 14.91 14.10
C VAL A 96 -0.23 16.05 13.42
N GLN A 97 -0.90 16.91 12.65
CA GLN A 97 -0.25 18.07 12.02
C GLN A 97 0.30 19.07 13.05
N ASN A 98 -0.31 19.13 14.24
CA ASN A 98 0.04 20.07 15.31
C ASN A 98 1.09 19.51 16.28
N PHE A 99 1.57 18.28 16.09
CA PHE A 99 2.59 17.70 16.96
C PHE A 99 3.90 18.49 16.91
N GLN A 100 4.42 18.75 18.11
CA GLN A 100 5.73 19.36 18.34
C GLN A 100 6.59 18.39 19.15
N PRO A 101 7.87 18.17 18.76
CA PRO A 101 8.55 18.74 17.60
C PRO A 101 8.10 18.13 16.25
N GLU A 102 8.39 18.82 15.14
CA GLU A 102 7.97 18.44 13.77
C GLU A 102 8.32 16.99 13.38
N ILE A 103 9.44 16.48 13.89
CA ILE A 103 9.89 15.11 13.65
C ILE A 103 8.90 14.05 14.19
N VAL A 104 8.14 14.33 15.25
CA VAL A 104 7.09 13.41 15.74
C VAL A 104 6.01 13.22 14.70
N ARG A 105 5.61 14.31 14.01
CA ARG A 105 4.65 14.23 12.90
C ARG A 105 5.19 13.33 11.79
N HIS A 106 6.43 13.56 11.35
CA HIS A 106 7.07 12.74 10.30
C HIS A 106 7.12 11.25 10.68
N MET A 107 7.54 10.93 11.91
CA MET A 107 7.55 9.55 12.42
C MET A 107 6.16 8.89 12.37
N VAL A 108 5.12 9.60 12.84
CA VAL A 108 3.75 9.06 12.88
C VAL A 108 3.20 8.80 11.46
N LEU A 109 3.57 9.61 10.47
CA LEU A 109 3.17 9.44 9.07
C LEU A 109 3.97 8.35 8.34
N ASP A 110 5.24 8.16 8.71
CA ASP A 110 6.15 7.19 8.12
C ASP A 110 5.95 5.76 8.65
N VAL A 111 5.60 5.58 9.93
CA VAL A 111 5.44 4.25 10.56
C VAL A 111 4.48 3.34 9.78
N PRO A 112 3.26 3.76 9.38
CA PRO A 112 2.38 2.88 8.62
C PRO A 112 2.92 2.63 7.21
N SER A 113 3.76 3.51 6.65
CA SER A 113 4.45 3.29 5.37
C SER A 113 5.51 2.19 5.45
N LEU A 114 6.25 2.10 6.56
CA LEU A 114 7.17 0.98 6.82
C LEU A 114 6.41 -0.34 7.02
N ALA A 115 5.33 -0.31 7.81
CA ALA A 115 4.50 -1.49 8.03
C ALA A 115 3.86 -1.98 6.72
N PHE A 116 3.48 -1.05 5.84
CA PHE A 116 3.00 -1.38 4.50
C PHE A 116 4.09 -2.09 3.69
N PHE A 117 5.32 -1.58 3.67
CA PHE A 117 6.44 -2.27 3.03
C PHE A 117 6.63 -3.69 3.57
N THR A 118 6.67 -3.88 4.89
CA THR A 118 6.81 -5.22 5.50
C THR A 118 5.70 -6.17 5.08
N THR A 119 4.45 -5.67 5.03
CA THR A 119 3.27 -6.44 4.63
C THR A 119 3.42 -6.98 3.22
N TYR A 120 3.86 -6.15 2.27
CA TYR A 120 4.01 -6.55 0.88
C TYR A 120 5.33 -7.28 0.60
N ALA A 121 6.40 -7.02 1.36
CA ALA A 121 7.60 -7.83 1.35
C ALA A 121 7.30 -9.27 1.80
N LEU A 122 6.37 -9.47 2.74
CA LEU A 122 5.90 -10.81 3.13
C LEU A 122 5.16 -11.51 1.99
N LEU A 123 4.42 -10.76 1.18
CA LEU A 123 3.77 -11.29 -0.02
C LEU A 123 4.79 -11.70 -1.10
N VAL A 124 5.84 -10.91 -1.28
CA VAL A 124 6.98 -11.27 -2.17
C VAL A 124 7.68 -12.53 -1.66
N LEU A 125 7.93 -12.62 -0.34
CA LEU A 125 8.46 -13.84 0.29
C LEU A 125 7.55 -15.04 0.01
N PHE A 126 6.23 -14.89 0.17
CA PHE A 126 5.27 -15.95 -0.13
C PHE A 126 5.33 -16.40 -1.60
N TRP A 127 5.46 -15.46 -2.55
CA TRP A 127 5.66 -15.79 -3.96
C TRP A 127 6.99 -16.50 -4.22
N ALA A 128 8.05 -16.07 -3.56
CA ALA A 128 9.36 -16.74 -3.63
C ALA A 128 9.30 -18.16 -3.08
N GLU A 129 8.65 -18.39 -1.94
CA GLU A 129 8.45 -19.73 -1.36
C GLU A 129 7.73 -20.66 -2.34
N ILE A 130 6.61 -20.22 -2.93
CA ILE A 130 5.87 -21.03 -3.92
C ILE A 130 6.75 -21.35 -5.13
N TYR A 131 7.49 -20.36 -5.64
CA TYR A 131 8.35 -20.54 -6.80
C TYR A 131 9.48 -21.55 -6.53
N TYR A 132 10.18 -21.43 -5.41
CA TYR A 132 11.28 -22.33 -5.03
C TYR A 132 10.78 -23.75 -4.75
N GLN A 133 9.65 -23.89 -4.04
CA GLN A 133 9.00 -25.18 -3.79
C GLN A 133 8.61 -25.88 -5.10
N ALA A 134 8.01 -25.15 -6.03
CA ALA A 134 7.62 -25.71 -7.32
C ALA A 134 8.83 -26.16 -8.16
N ARG A 135 10.02 -25.63 -7.88
CA ARG A 135 11.30 -26.02 -8.50
C ARG A 135 12.07 -27.08 -7.70
N ALA A 136 11.53 -27.55 -6.57
CA ALA A 136 12.21 -28.45 -5.64
C ALA A 136 13.57 -27.92 -5.15
N VAL A 137 13.70 -26.59 -5.03
CA VAL A 137 14.90 -25.92 -4.48
C VAL A 137 14.63 -25.56 -3.01
N SER A 138 15.66 -25.56 -2.17
CA SER A 138 15.55 -25.24 -0.75
C SER A 138 15.03 -23.82 -0.52
N THR A 139 14.19 -23.66 0.50
CA THR A 139 13.58 -22.38 0.91
C THR A 139 14.23 -21.75 2.14
N ASP A 140 15.26 -22.40 2.69
CA ASP A 140 15.77 -22.14 4.05
C ASP A 140 16.32 -20.71 4.20
N GLY A 141 16.87 -20.14 3.14
CA GLY A 141 17.40 -18.77 3.14
C GLY A 141 16.34 -17.67 2.96
N LEU A 142 15.11 -17.99 2.54
CA LEU A 142 14.13 -16.97 2.15
C LEU A 142 13.58 -16.20 3.36
N ARG A 143 13.18 -16.90 4.42
CA ARG A 143 12.63 -16.26 5.63
C ARG A 143 13.68 -15.44 6.39
N PRO A 144 14.91 -15.95 6.64
CA PRO A 144 15.97 -15.11 7.21
C PRO A 144 16.26 -13.88 6.36
N SER A 145 16.31 -14.00 5.02
CA SER A 145 16.53 -12.86 4.13
C SER A 145 15.43 -11.81 4.26
N PHE A 146 14.16 -12.22 4.32
CA PHE A 146 13.04 -11.30 4.57
C PHE A 146 13.18 -10.55 5.90
N LEU A 147 13.54 -11.27 6.98
CA LEU A 147 13.75 -10.66 8.29
C LEU A 147 14.93 -9.69 8.29
N THR A 148 16.05 -10.07 7.67
CA THR A 148 17.23 -9.21 7.55
C THR A 148 16.94 -7.95 6.75
N ILE A 149 16.26 -8.07 5.59
CA ILE A 149 15.90 -6.91 4.76
C ILE A 149 14.99 -5.94 5.54
N ASN A 150 13.96 -6.46 6.21
CA ASN A 150 13.09 -5.61 7.03
C ASN A 150 13.87 -4.99 8.20
N GLY A 151 14.69 -5.76 8.91
CA GLY A 151 15.52 -5.27 10.01
C GLY A 151 16.43 -4.12 9.57
N VAL A 152 17.11 -4.26 8.43
CA VAL A 152 17.97 -3.21 7.86
C VAL A 152 17.15 -1.98 7.48
N VAL A 153 15.99 -2.14 6.82
CA VAL A 153 15.13 -1.01 6.43
C VAL A 153 14.68 -0.21 7.66
N TYR A 154 14.22 -0.90 8.71
CA TYR A 154 13.78 -0.25 9.94
C TYR A 154 14.95 0.38 10.69
N ALA A 155 16.11 -0.28 10.75
CA ALA A 155 17.29 0.27 11.41
C ALA A 155 17.75 1.57 10.74
N ILE A 156 17.84 1.59 9.40
CA ILE A 156 18.18 2.81 8.65
C ILE A 156 17.17 3.92 8.94
N GLN A 157 15.87 3.61 8.91
CA GLN A 157 14.83 4.62 9.16
C GLN A 157 14.87 5.17 10.59
N ILE A 158 15.09 4.32 11.60
CA ILE A 158 15.23 4.75 13.00
C ILE A 158 16.45 5.65 13.15
N VAL A 159 17.58 5.30 12.53
CA VAL A 159 18.78 6.15 12.53
C VAL A 159 18.50 7.50 11.88
N LEU A 160 17.86 7.53 10.71
CA LEU A 160 17.49 8.79 10.05
C LEU A 160 16.61 9.66 10.95
N TRP A 161 15.59 9.08 11.57
CA TRP A 161 14.74 9.80 12.51
C TRP A 161 15.50 10.35 13.72
N LEU A 162 16.40 9.57 14.33
CA LEU A 162 17.22 10.03 15.46
C LEU A 162 18.17 11.17 15.08
N VAL A 163 18.78 11.10 13.89
CA VAL A 163 19.67 12.17 13.40
C VAL A 163 18.87 13.44 13.11
N ILE A 164 17.70 13.33 12.47
CA ILE A 164 16.81 14.48 12.22
C ILE A 164 16.30 15.08 13.53
N TRP A 165 16.00 14.24 14.53
CA TRP A 165 15.60 14.69 15.86
C TRP A 165 16.68 15.54 16.53
N TRP A 166 17.95 15.10 16.43
CA TRP A 166 19.07 15.82 17.02
C TRP A 166 19.41 17.10 16.27
N ASN A 167 19.46 17.05 14.93
CA ASN A 167 19.75 18.18 14.06
C ASN A 167 18.81 18.16 12.84
N PRO A 168 17.77 18.99 12.81
CA PRO A 168 16.78 19.00 11.73
C PRO A 168 17.37 19.71 10.48
N ILE A 169 18.22 19.00 9.74
CA ILE A 169 18.80 19.47 8.48
C ILE A 169 17.82 19.11 7.34
N PRO A 170 17.38 20.07 6.50
CA PRO A 170 16.46 19.80 5.39
C PRO A 170 16.93 18.67 4.46
N ALA A 171 18.24 18.57 4.21
CA ALA A 171 18.83 17.51 3.40
C ALA A 171 18.56 16.10 3.96
N LEU A 172 18.49 15.93 5.29
CA LEU A 172 18.18 14.64 5.90
C LEU A 172 16.69 14.26 5.75
N VAL A 173 15.79 15.25 5.76
CA VAL A 173 14.37 15.02 5.48
C VAL A 173 14.18 14.57 4.03
N ILE A 174 14.86 15.23 3.08
CA ILE A 174 14.90 14.81 1.67
C ILE A 174 15.47 13.39 1.55
N LEU A 175 16.56 13.09 2.25
CA LEU A 175 17.16 11.74 2.27
C LEU A 175 16.18 10.68 2.79
N SER A 176 15.40 10.98 3.84
CA SER A 176 14.36 10.08 4.34
C SER A 176 13.28 9.80 3.29
N LYS A 177 12.80 10.84 2.60
CA LYS A 177 11.81 10.69 1.51
C LYS A 177 12.39 9.87 0.34
N MET A 178 13.65 10.11 -0.04
CA MET A 178 14.36 9.33 -1.06
C MET A 178 14.61 7.87 -0.65
N PHE A 179 14.83 7.63 0.65
CA PHE A 179 14.94 6.27 1.18
C PHE A 179 13.62 5.50 1.02
N PHE A 180 12.47 6.11 1.34
CA PHE A 180 11.16 5.51 1.07
C PHE A 180 10.92 5.27 -0.43
N ALA A 181 11.41 6.15 -1.31
CA ALA A 181 11.36 5.91 -2.76
C ALA A 181 12.18 4.66 -3.14
N GLY A 182 13.41 4.54 -2.63
CA GLY A 182 14.27 3.37 -2.86
C GLY A 182 13.68 2.06 -2.33
N VAL A 183 13.13 2.07 -1.12
CA VAL A 183 12.43 0.91 -0.53
C VAL A 183 11.22 0.51 -1.38
N SER A 184 10.47 1.49 -1.90
CA SER A 184 9.33 1.23 -2.80
C SER A 184 9.77 0.64 -4.13
N LEU A 185 10.86 1.14 -4.72
CA LEU A 185 11.44 0.57 -5.94
C LEU A 185 11.89 -0.88 -5.72
N PHE A 186 12.55 -1.16 -4.60
CA PHE A 186 12.97 -2.52 -4.25
C PHE A 186 11.78 -3.46 -4.10
N ALA A 187 10.69 -3.03 -3.47
CA ALA A 187 9.45 -3.80 -3.41
C ALA A 187 8.85 -4.06 -4.81
N ALA A 188 8.80 -3.04 -5.68
CA ALA A 188 8.34 -3.19 -7.06
C ALA A 188 9.18 -4.25 -7.81
N LEU A 189 10.51 -4.16 -7.73
CA LEU A 189 11.41 -5.15 -8.33
C LEU A 189 11.20 -6.55 -7.73
N GLY A 190 10.94 -6.66 -6.43
CA GLY A 190 10.58 -7.91 -5.76
C GLY A 190 9.33 -8.56 -6.37
N PHE A 191 8.26 -7.78 -6.60
CA PHE A 191 7.06 -8.26 -7.29
C PHE A 191 7.36 -8.67 -8.73
N LEU A 192 8.08 -7.85 -9.49
CA LEU A 192 8.43 -8.15 -10.88
C LEU A 192 9.25 -9.45 -10.99
N LEU A 193 10.24 -9.62 -10.12
CA LEU A 193 11.12 -10.79 -10.13
C LEU A 193 10.40 -12.06 -9.66
N TYR A 194 9.86 -12.08 -8.44
CA TYR A 194 9.29 -13.31 -7.88
C TYR A 194 7.86 -13.57 -8.37
N GLY A 195 7.03 -12.54 -8.47
CA GLY A 195 5.68 -12.65 -9.05
C GLY A 195 5.73 -12.96 -10.54
N GLY A 196 6.61 -12.27 -11.30
CA GLY A 196 6.80 -12.52 -12.73
C GLY A 196 7.36 -13.91 -13.02
N ARG A 197 8.39 -14.36 -12.29
CA ARG A 197 8.93 -15.72 -12.44
C ARG A 197 7.88 -16.79 -12.12
N LEU A 198 7.08 -16.59 -11.08
CA LEU A 198 6.00 -17.51 -10.74
C LEU A 198 4.93 -17.54 -11.82
N PHE A 199 4.52 -16.38 -12.35
CA PHE A 199 3.55 -16.29 -13.43
C PHE A 199 4.02 -17.03 -14.69
N LEU A 200 5.25 -16.80 -15.13
CA LEU A 200 5.84 -17.48 -16.29
C LEU A 200 5.98 -18.99 -16.06
N MET A 201 6.33 -19.41 -14.83
CA MET A 201 6.40 -20.82 -14.49
C MET A 201 5.03 -21.50 -14.56
N LEU A 202 3.98 -20.85 -14.06
CA LEU A 202 2.62 -21.35 -14.11
C LEU A 202 2.06 -21.40 -15.55
N GLN A 203 2.53 -20.54 -16.46
CA GLN A 203 2.18 -20.57 -17.88
C GLN A 203 2.78 -21.76 -18.64
N ARG A 204 3.97 -22.23 -18.25
CA ARG A 204 4.69 -23.28 -19.00
C ARG A 204 4.05 -24.66 -18.93
N PHE A 205 3.25 -24.92 -17.90
CA PHE A 205 2.51 -26.17 -17.81
C PHE A 205 1.15 -26.03 -18.50
N PRO A 206 0.72 -27.00 -19.34
CA PRO A 206 -0.54 -26.90 -20.06
C PRO A 206 -1.67 -26.65 -19.05
N VAL A 207 -2.39 -25.54 -19.24
CA VAL A 207 -3.45 -25.10 -18.33
C VAL A 207 -4.73 -25.82 -18.71
N GLU A 208 -4.74 -27.13 -18.47
CA GLU A 208 -5.82 -28.03 -18.89
C GLU A 208 -7.12 -27.81 -18.09
N SER A 209 -7.04 -27.24 -16.87
CA SER A 209 -8.21 -27.01 -16.01
C SER A 209 -8.58 -25.54 -15.84
N LYS A 210 -9.90 -25.25 -15.85
CA LYS A 210 -10.47 -23.92 -15.60
C LYS A 210 -10.00 -23.32 -14.26
N GLY A 211 -9.82 -24.16 -13.24
CA GLY A 211 -9.33 -23.75 -11.92
C GLY A 211 -7.89 -23.24 -11.93
N ARG A 212 -7.01 -23.86 -12.73
CA ARG A 212 -5.60 -23.46 -12.86
C ARG A 212 -5.45 -22.14 -13.61
N ARG A 213 -6.26 -21.89 -14.66
CA ARG A 213 -6.30 -20.59 -15.37
C ARG A 213 -6.66 -19.44 -14.44
N LYS A 214 -7.67 -19.64 -13.58
CA LYS A 214 -8.08 -18.63 -12.59
C LYS A 214 -6.97 -18.33 -11.59
N LYS A 215 -6.23 -19.35 -11.14
CA LYS A 215 -5.08 -19.16 -10.24
C LYS A 215 -3.93 -18.42 -10.90
N LEU A 216 -3.61 -18.72 -12.15
CA LEU A 216 -2.61 -17.98 -12.92
C LEU A 216 -2.99 -16.49 -13.06
N GLN A 217 -4.25 -16.20 -13.39
CA GLN A 217 -4.75 -14.83 -13.47
C GLN A 217 -4.69 -14.11 -12.12
N GLU A 218 -5.08 -14.77 -11.02
CA GLU A 218 -4.96 -14.22 -9.66
C GLU A 218 -3.51 -13.79 -9.36
N VAL A 219 -2.51 -14.63 -9.66
CA VAL A 219 -1.08 -14.30 -9.47
C VAL A 219 -0.64 -13.13 -10.35
N GLY A 220 -1.05 -13.15 -11.63
CA GLY A 220 -0.74 -12.09 -12.58
C GLY A 220 -1.31 -10.73 -12.16
N TYR A 221 -2.58 -10.68 -11.76
CA TYR A 221 -3.22 -9.46 -11.28
C TYR A 221 -2.55 -8.90 -10.03
N VAL A 222 -2.25 -9.73 -9.03
CA VAL A 222 -1.53 -9.28 -7.83
C VAL A 222 -0.17 -8.71 -8.21
N THR A 223 0.59 -9.42 -9.03
CA THR A 223 1.94 -9.03 -9.42
C THR A 223 1.94 -7.69 -10.14
N THR A 224 1.14 -7.55 -11.19
CA THR A 224 1.08 -6.34 -12.00
C THR A 224 0.59 -5.15 -11.18
N ILE A 225 -0.48 -5.31 -10.42
CA ILE A 225 -1.05 -4.20 -9.64
C ILE A 225 -0.09 -3.78 -8.51
N CYS A 226 0.47 -4.73 -7.76
CA CYS A 226 1.44 -4.37 -6.70
C CYS A 226 2.70 -3.73 -7.31
N PHE A 227 3.22 -4.26 -8.42
CA PHE A 227 4.33 -3.64 -9.14
C PHE A 227 4.02 -2.19 -9.53
N THR A 228 2.88 -1.95 -10.19
CA THR A 228 2.47 -0.60 -10.60
C THR A 228 2.25 0.32 -9.41
N CYS A 229 1.57 -0.13 -8.35
CA CYS A 229 1.36 0.68 -7.15
C CYS A 229 2.68 1.06 -6.47
N PHE A 230 3.62 0.13 -6.30
CA PHE A 230 4.93 0.42 -5.71
C PHE A 230 5.82 1.28 -6.63
N LEU A 231 5.68 1.15 -7.95
CA LEU A 231 6.37 2.04 -8.89
C LEU A 231 5.82 3.48 -8.80
N ILE A 232 4.50 3.64 -8.78
CA ILE A 232 3.86 4.94 -8.55
C ILE A 232 4.30 5.50 -7.19
N ARG A 233 4.36 4.66 -6.14
CA ARG A 233 4.87 5.04 -4.82
C ARG A 233 6.29 5.59 -4.88
N CYS A 234 7.18 4.89 -5.58
CA CYS A 234 8.56 5.33 -5.77
C CYS A 234 8.62 6.71 -6.43
N ILE A 235 7.92 6.88 -7.56
CA ILE A 235 7.89 8.14 -8.31
C ILE A 235 7.32 9.28 -7.46
N MET A 236 6.20 9.02 -6.78
CA MET A 236 5.55 10.02 -5.93
C MET A 236 6.44 10.43 -4.76
N MET A 237 7.19 9.50 -4.16
CA MET A 237 8.13 9.83 -3.08
C MET A 237 9.32 10.66 -3.56
N CYS A 238 9.77 10.49 -4.80
CA CYS A 238 10.73 11.41 -5.41
C CYS A 238 10.14 12.83 -5.56
N PHE A 239 8.91 12.95 -6.06
CA PHE A 239 8.24 14.26 -6.15
C PHE A 239 8.04 14.89 -4.76
N ASN A 240 7.57 14.12 -3.78
CA ASN A 240 7.43 14.53 -2.38
C ASN A 240 8.74 15.05 -1.77
N ALA A 241 9.90 14.55 -2.24
CA ALA A 241 11.21 14.97 -1.76
C ALA A 241 11.67 16.33 -2.33
N PHE A 242 11.26 16.69 -3.55
CA PHE A 242 11.78 17.86 -4.26
C PHE A 242 10.74 18.94 -4.56
N ASP A 243 9.45 18.62 -4.51
CA ASP A 243 8.35 19.52 -4.85
C ASP A 243 7.34 19.66 -3.70
N LYS A 244 7.17 20.89 -3.21
CA LYS A 244 6.21 21.23 -2.15
C LYS A 244 4.75 21.09 -2.59
N ALA A 245 4.46 21.16 -3.88
CA ALA A 245 3.13 20.91 -4.42
C ALA A 245 2.76 19.42 -4.39
N ALA A 246 3.76 18.55 -4.26
CA ALA A 246 3.61 17.10 -4.17
C ALA A 246 3.75 16.56 -2.73
N ASP A 247 3.77 17.45 -1.73
CA ASP A 247 3.99 17.05 -0.34
C ASP A 247 2.78 16.26 0.21
N LEU A 248 3.02 15.04 0.69
CA LEU A 248 1.97 14.18 1.25
C LEU A 248 1.80 14.39 2.77
N ASP A 249 2.73 15.11 3.41
CA ASP A 249 2.79 15.29 4.87
C ASP A 249 2.03 16.53 5.35
N VAL A 250 1.31 17.18 4.44
CA VAL A 250 0.59 18.43 4.67
C VAL A 250 -0.92 18.24 4.56
N LEU A 251 -1.69 19.15 5.16
CA LEU A 251 -3.15 19.11 5.12
C LEU A 251 -3.74 19.68 3.82
N TYR A 252 -3.07 20.66 3.22
CA TYR A 252 -3.59 21.50 2.14
C TYR A 252 -3.53 20.88 0.73
N HIS A 253 -3.13 19.61 0.62
CA HIS A 253 -3.24 18.81 -0.60
C HIS A 253 -4.20 17.62 -0.43
N PRO A 254 -5.45 17.83 0.04
CA PRO A 254 -6.31 16.72 0.45
C PRO A 254 -6.72 15.84 -0.74
N VAL A 255 -6.97 16.41 -1.93
CA VAL A 255 -7.34 15.65 -3.14
C VAL A 255 -6.16 14.80 -3.63
N LEU A 256 -4.95 15.34 -3.63
CA LEU A 256 -3.73 14.60 -3.97
C LEU A 256 -3.52 13.44 -3.01
N ASN A 257 -3.60 13.69 -1.70
CA ASN A 257 -3.52 12.66 -0.67
C ASN A 257 -4.59 11.58 -0.89
N PHE A 258 -5.84 11.97 -1.15
CA PHE A 258 -6.92 11.03 -1.41
C PHE A 258 -6.60 10.10 -2.59
N ILE A 259 -6.22 10.65 -3.74
CA ILE A 259 -5.89 9.88 -4.94
C ILE A 259 -4.70 8.96 -4.68
N TYR A 260 -3.65 9.49 -4.06
CA TYR A 260 -2.45 8.72 -3.72
C TYR A 260 -2.77 7.51 -2.85
N TYR A 261 -3.38 7.73 -1.68
CA TYR A 261 -3.67 6.65 -0.74
C TYR A 261 -4.69 5.65 -1.29
N LEU A 262 -5.66 6.11 -2.09
CA LEU A 262 -6.62 5.23 -2.73
C LEU A 262 -5.95 4.28 -3.74
N LEU A 263 -5.13 4.81 -4.63
CA LEU A 263 -4.51 4.05 -5.72
C LEU A 263 -3.31 3.21 -5.27
N VAL A 264 -2.49 3.76 -4.37
CA VAL A 264 -1.17 3.19 -4.04
C VAL A 264 -1.23 2.26 -2.82
N GLU A 265 -2.20 2.44 -1.92
CA GLU A 265 -2.28 1.67 -0.67
C GLU A 265 -3.59 0.88 -0.53
N ILE A 266 -4.75 1.54 -0.68
CA ILE A 266 -6.06 0.90 -0.47
C ILE A 266 -6.36 -0.12 -1.58
N LEU A 267 -6.21 0.28 -2.85
CA LEU A 267 -6.47 -0.59 -4.01
C LEU A 267 -5.68 -1.91 -3.96
N PRO A 268 -4.34 -1.92 -3.78
CA PRO A 268 -3.62 -3.18 -3.68
C PRO A 268 -4.00 -3.96 -2.42
N SER A 269 -4.40 -3.31 -1.32
CA SER A 269 -4.81 -4.01 -0.09
C SER A 269 -6.12 -4.77 -0.30
N ILE A 270 -7.13 -4.12 -0.87
CA ILE A 270 -8.42 -4.74 -1.20
C ILE A 270 -8.22 -5.90 -2.18
N LEU A 271 -7.43 -5.71 -3.24
CA LEU A 271 -7.18 -6.74 -4.24
C LEU A 271 -6.53 -7.98 -3.62
N VAL A 272 -5.47 -7.80 -2.84
CA VAL A 272 -4.74 -8.95 -2.27
C VAL A 272 -5.60 -9.66 -1.23
N LEU A 273 -6.31 -8.94 -0.35
CA LEU A 273 -7.25 -9.56 0.59
C LEU A 273 -8.39 -10.30 -0.13
N PHE A 274 -8.85 -9.79 -1.27
CA PHE A 274 -9.84 -10.48 -2.10
C PHE A 274 -9.30 -11.78 -2.70
N ILE A 275 -8.04 -11.80 -3.13
CA ILE A 275 -7.41 -12.98 -3.74
C ILE A 275 -7.05 -14.03 -2.68
N LEU A 276 -6.59 -13.59 -1.51
CA LEU A 276 -6.22 -14.45 -0.38
C LEU A 276 -7.40 -14.86 0.50
N ARG A 277 -8.64 -14.44 0.18
CA ARG A 277 -9.86 -14.81 0.94
C ARG A 277 -10.18 -16.30 0.94
N LYS A 278 -9.55 -17.09 0.08
CA LYS A 278 -9.78 -18.54 -0.01
C LYS A 278 -9.24 -19.20 1.25
N LEU A 279 -10.14 -19.86 1.98
CA LEU A 279 -9.80 -20.58 3.19
C LEU A 279 -9.00 -21.85 2.87
N PRO A 280 -8.03 -22.23 3.71
CA PRO A 280 -7.37 -23.52 3.59
C PRO A 280 -8.39 -24.67 3.72
N PRO A 281 -8.19 -25.78 2.98
CA PRO A 281 -9.06 -26.95 3.10
C PRO A 281 -9.02 -27.47 4.54
N LYS A 282 -10.17 -27.89 5.07
CA LYS A 282 -10.19 -28.67 6.32
C LYS A 282 -9.49 -29.99 6.03
N ARG A 283 -8.69 -30.51 6.96
CA ARG A 283 -8.27 -31.91 6.88
C ARG A 283 -9.53 -32.75 6.73
N GLY A 284 -9.64 -33.49 5.62
CA GLY A 284 -10.58 -34.60 5.58
C GLY A 284 -10.19 -35.55 6.70
N ILE A 285 -11.15 -35.99 7.49
CA ILE A 285 -10.97 -37.20 8.28
C ILE A 285 -10.73 -38.28 7.22
N THR A 286 -9.46 -38.60 6.94
CA THR A 286 -9.14 -39.79 6.16
C THR A 286 -9.61 -40.94 7.03
N GLN A 287 -10.86 -41.39 6.84
CA GLN A 287 -11.28 -42.71 7.26
C GLN A 287 -10.30 -43.66 6.58
N TYR A 288 -9.32 -44.13 7.33
CA TYR A 288 -8.56 -45.31 6.97
C TYR A 288 -9.60 -46.42 6.81
N HIS A 289 -9.99 -46.72 5.58
CA HIS A 289 -10.61 -48.00 5.30
C HIS A 289 -9.51 -49.04 5.47
N PRO A 290 -9.60 -49.95 6.47
CA PRO A 290 -8.68 -51.07 6.52
C PRO A 290 -8.89 -51.88 5.24
N ILE A 291 -7.78 -52.13 4.54
CA ILE A 291 -7.75 -53.07 3.43
C ILE A 291 -8.10 -54.44 4.03
N ARG A 292 -9.19 -55.05 3.54
CA ARG A 292 -9.53 -56.45 3.82
C ARG A 292 -8.84 -57.34 2.80
#